data_AF-A0A4D4L6Y8-F1
#
_entry.id   AF-A0A4D4L6Y8-F1
#
_cell.length_a   1.000
_cell.length_b   1.000
_cell.length_c   1.000
_cell.angle_alpha   90.00
_cell.angle_beta   90.00
_cell.angle_gamma   90.00
#
_symmetry.space_group_name_H-M   'P 1'
#
loop_
_entity.id
_entity.type
_entity.pdbx_description
1 polymer ?
#
loop_
_entity_poly.entity_id
_entity_poly.type
_entity_poly.pdbx_seq_one_letter_code
_entity_poly.pdbx_strand_id
1 'polypeptide(L)'
;MTARGGRGLNIITSLAEEWGVRDDIGEVTVWALLPPDDEFARRVTIPSDLSPELSPRLDAELASGLRPGLDAHLEAGLDTNLGSNLGSNLDADLGSDLGADLGPGLGSNIEANIDPDFDRELGFADLDELA
;
A
#
# COMPACT_ATOMS: atom_id res chain seq x y z
N MET A 1 -21.45 -57.55 1.90
CA MET A 1 -21.64 -56.23 2.56
C MET A 1 -20.73 -55.25 1.82
N THR A 2 -21.24 -54.54 0.81
CA THR A 2 -20.41 -53.60 0.05
C THR A 2 -20.22 -52.35 0.90
N ALA A 3 -19.03 -52.17 1.45
CA ALA A 3 -18.66 -51.04 2.30
C ALA A 3 -18.61 -49.74 1.47
N ARG A 4 -19.78 -49.24 1.06
CA ARG A 4 -19.93 -47.90 0.53
C ARG A 4 -19.91 -46.93 1.71
N GLY A 5 -18.76 -46.31 1.94
CA GLY A 5 -18.64 -44.92 2.39
C GLY A 5 -19.36 -44.49 3.68
N GLY A 6 -19.50 -45.36 4.68
CA GLY A 6 -20.17 -45.02 5.94
C GLY A 6 -19.17 -44.80 7.08
N ARG A 7 -19.04 -43.57 7.57
CA ARG A 7 -18.30 -43.11 8.78
C ARG A 7 -16.78 -43.36 8.84
N GLY A 8 -16.29 -44.56 8.53
CA GLY A 8 -14.85 -44.88 8.60
C GLY A 8 -14.01 -44.05 7.64
N LEU A 9 -14.51 -43.84 6.42
CA LEU A 9 -13.87 -42.97 5.43
C LEU A 9 -13.82 -41.51 5.91
N ASN A 10 -14.87 -40.98 6.54
CA ASN A 10 -14.84 -39.62 7.10
C ASN A 10 -13.79 -39.46 8.20
N ILE A 11 -13.64 -40.45 9.07
CA ILE A 11 -12.62 -40.40 10.14
C ILE A 11 -11.22 -40.36 9.54
N ILE A 12 -10.96 -41.19 8.53
CA ILE A 12 -9.66 -41.23 7.84
C ILE A 12 -9.40 -39.92 7.09
N THR A 13 -10.39 -39.38 6.39
CA THR A 13 -10.24 -38.09 5.68
C THR A 13 -10.00 -36.94 6.65
N SER A 14 -10.71 -36.87 7.78
CA SER A 14 -10.49 -35.83 8.79
C SER A 14 -9.11 -35.93 9.44
N LEU A 15 -8.63 -37.14 9.76
CA LEU A 15 -7.29 -37.33 10.30
C LEU A 15 -6.21 -37.01 9.26
N ALA A 16 -6.43 -37.35 7.99
CA ALA A 16 -5.52 -37.00 6.91
C ALA A 16 -5.43 -35.48 6.75
N GLU A 17 -6.55 -34.75 6.79
CA GLU A 17 -6.57 -33.29 6.75
C GLU A 17 -5.88 -32.68 7.98
N GLU A 18 -6.17 -33.19 9.18
CA GLU A 18 -5.58 -32.72 10.44
C GLU A 18 -4.05 -32.90 10.47
N TRP A 19 -3.56 -34.04 9.97
CA TRP A 19 -2.12 -34.31 9.85
C TRP A 19 -1.49 -33.73 8.58
N GLY A 20 -2.26 -32.98 7.78
CA GLY A 20 -1.77 -32.32 6.58
C GLY A 20 -1.34 -33.28 5.47
N VAL A 21 -1.87 -34.50 5.47
CA VAL A 21 -1.64 -35.50 4.42
C VAL A 21 -2.31 -35.02 3.14
N ARG A 22 -1.51 -34.80 2.11
CA ARG A 22 -2.00 -34.44 0.77
C ARG A 22 -1.75 -35.61 -0.17
N ASP A 23 -2.78 -35.95 -0.93
CA ASP A 23 -2.74 -36.96 -1.98
C ASP A 23 -2.79 -36.22 -3.33
N ASP A 24 -1.71 -36.31 -4.09
CA ASP A 24 -1.63 -35.90 -5.49
C ASP A 24 -1.23 -37.14 -6.32
N ILE A 25 -1.44 -37.12 -7.64
CA ILE A 25 -1.25 -38.33 -8.48
C ILE A 25 0.22 -38.78 -8.41
N GLY A 26 0.48 -39.81 -7.60
CA GLY A 26 1.80 -40.40 -7.42
C GLY A 26 2.62 -39.87 -6.24
N GLU A 27 2.10 -38.94 -5.44
CA GLU A 27 2.81 -38.35 -4.31
C GLU A 27 1.91 -38.22 -3.07
N VAL A 28 2.42 -38.67 -1.92
CA VAL A 28 1.76 -38.51 -0.62
C VAL A 28 2.73 -37.82 0.33
N THR A 29 2.37 -36.63 0.82
CA THR A 29 3.14 -35.94 1.87
C THR A 29 2.59 -36.30 3.24
N VAL A 30 3.45 -36.73 4.18
CA VAL A 30 3.06 -37.01 5.58
C VAL A 30 3.95 -36.19 6.51
N TRP A 31 3.34 -35.44 7.42
CA TRP A 31 4.04 -34.67 8.45
C TRP A 31 4.01 -35.43 9.78
N ALA A 32 5.18 -35.58 10.42
CA ALA A 32 5.29 -36.20 11.74
C ALA A 32 6.19 -35.36 12.65
N LEU A 33 5.74 -35.13 13.88
CA LEU A 33 6.56 -34.53 14.93
C LEU A 33 7.47 -35.60 15.52
N LEU A 34 8.77 -35.48 15.28
CA LEU A 34 9.77 -36.36 15.88
C LEU A 34 10.40 -35.70 17.12
N PRO A 35 10.62 -36.47 18.20
CA PRO A 35 11.41 -35.98 19.32
C PRO A 35 12.82 -35.60 18.84
N PRO A 36 13.37 -34.45 19.26
CA PRO A 36 14.67 -33.96 18.78
C PRO A 36 15.84 -34.90 19.13
N ASP A 37 15.67 -35.76 20.13
CA ASP A 37 16.69 -36.70 20.60
C ASP A 37 16.59 -38.11 19.98
N ASP A 38 15.65 -38.33 19.06
CA ASP A 38 15.50 -39.61 18.37
C ASP A 38 16.64 -39.84 17.35
N GLU A 39 17.14 -41.07 17.24
CA GLU A 39 18.17 -41.47 16.27
C GLU A 39 17.74 -41.14 14.82
N PHE A 40 16.45 -41.32 14.52
CA PHE A 40 15.89 -41.02 13.21
C PHE A 40 15.92 -39.51 12.91
N ALA A 41 15.59 -38.67 13.89
CA ALA A 41 15.62 -37.21 13.74
C ALA A 41 17.04 -36.71 13.41
N ARG A 42 18.08 -37.35 13.99
CA ARG A 42 19.49 -37.03 13.73
C ARG A 42 19.96 -37.44 12.34
N ARG A 43 19.32 -38.42 11.70
CA ARG A 43 19.64 -38.86 10.33
C ARG A 43 18.93 -38.02 9.25
N VAL A 44 17.80 -37.42 9.59
CA VAL A 44 16.99 -36.56 8.69
C VAL A 44 17.35 -35.08 8.82
N THR A 45 17.96 -34.69 9.95
CA THR A 45 18.51 -33.35 10.17
C THR A 45 19.55 -33.02 9.10
N ILE A 46 19.48 -31.77 8.59
CA ILE A 46 20.49 -31.22 7.69
C ILE A 46 21.86 -31.41 8.35
N PRO A 47 22.81 -32.09 7.69
CA PRO A 47 24.16 -32.26 8.22
C PRO A 47 24.70 -30.92 8.72
N SER A 48 25.27 -30.92 9.93
CA SER A 48 25.81 -29.71 10.58
C SER A 48 26.78 -28.93 9.68
N ASP A 49 27.40 -29.62 8.72
CA ASP A 49 28.35 -29.10 7.75
C ASP A 49 27.70 -28.26 6.63
N LEU A 50 26.40 -28.44 6.36
CA LEU A 50 25.64 -27.70 5.34
C LEU A 50 24.88 -26.48 5.90
N SER A 51 24.54 -26.51 7.20
CA SER A 51 23.91 -25.37 7.91
C SER A 51 24.66 -24.03 7.75
N PRO A 52 26.00 -23.95 7.89
CA PRO A 52 26.70 -22.68 7.78
C PRO A 52 26.70 -22.09 6.36
N GLU A 53 26.44 -22.90 5.31
CA GLU A 53 26.36 -22.41 3.94
C GLU A 53 24.94 -21.98 3.53
N LEU A 54 23.91 -22.66 4.04
CA LEU A 54 22.52 -22.43 3.63
C LEU A 54 21.94 -21.15 4.24
N SER A 55 22.19 -20.90 5.53
CA SER A 55 21.68 -19.72 6.22
C SER A 55 22.09 -18.40 5.57
N PRO A 56 23.39 -18.11 5.35
CA PRO A 56 23.79 -16.83 4.74
C PRO A 56 23.34 -16.71 3.28
N ARG A 57 23.19 -17.83 2.55
CA ARG A 57 22.69 -17.81 1.17
C ARG A 57 21.21 -17.47 1.11
N LEU A 58 20.40 -18.03 1.99
CA LEU A 58 18.97 -17.73 2.06
C LEU A 58 18.75 -16.27 2.50
N ASP A 59 19.53 -15.80 3.47
CA ASP A 59 19.47 -14.40 3.90
C ASP A 59 19.83 -13.44 2.76
N ALA A 60 20.87 -13.75 1.97
CA ALA A 60 21.27 -12.95 0.82
C ALA A 60 20.24 -12.97 -0.32
N GLU A 61 19.65 -14.11 -0.62
CA GLU A 61 18.55 -14.27 -1.59
C GLU A 61 17.33 -13.46 -1.18
N LEU A 62 16.90 -13.56 0.08
CA LEU A 62 15.76 -12.79 0.60
C LEU A 62 16.05 -11.29 0.61
N ALA A 63 17.27 -10.91 0.98
CA ALA A 63 17.69 -9.51 1.00
C ALA A 63 17.80 -8.90 -0.39
N SER A 64 18.25 -9.66 -1.39
CA SER A 64 18.40 -9.16 -2.77
C SER A 64 17.10 -9.26 -3.58
N GLY A 65 16.26 -10.26 -3.31
CA GLY A 65 15.03 -10.49 -4.05
C GLY A 65 13.80 -9.76 -3.51
N LEU A 66 13.53 -9.86 -2.20
CA LEU A 66 12.26 -9.38 -1.62
C LEU A 66 12.33 -7.95 -1.08
N ARG A 67 13.44 -7.56 -0.43
CA ARG A 67 13.56 -6.23 0.18
C ARG A 67 13.39 -5.09 -0.84
N PRO A 68 14.09 -5.08 -2.00
CA PRO A 68 14.01 -3.95 -2.92
C PRO A 68 12.61 -3.79 -3.51
N GLY A 69 11.94 -4.90 -3.80
CA GLY A 69 10.57 -4.88 -4.31
C GLY A 69 9.58 -4.32 -3.28
N LEU A 70 9.73 -4.71 -2.00
CA LEU A 70 8.88 -4.21 -0.92
C LEU A 70 9.14 -2.73 -0.65
N ASP A 71 10.40 -2.32 -0.59
CA ASP A 71 10.79 -0.91 -0.36
C ASP A 71 10.26 -0.02 -1.49
N ALA A 72 10.47 -0.40 -2.76
CA ALA A 72 9.98 0.37 -3.90
C ALA A 72 8.45 0.46 -3.95
N HIS A 73 7.74 -0.61 -3.57
CA HIS A 73 6.28 -0.61 -3.54
C HIS A 73 5.72 0.25 -2.41
N LEU A 74 6.36 0.24 -1.25
CA LEU A 74 6.01 1.09 -0.12
C LEU A 74 6.29 2.56 -0.42
N GLU A 75 7.47 2.89 -0.96
CA GLU A 75 7.84 4.25 -1.33
C GLU A 75 6.89 4.82 -2.40
N ALA A 76 6.74 4.11 -3.52
CA ALA A 76 5.85 4.56 -4.60
C ALA A 76 4.39 4.65 -4.13
N GLY A 77 3.93 3.67 -3.34
CA GLY A 77 2.57 3.63 -2.81
C GLY A 77 2.29 4.75 -1.82
N LEU A 78 3.23 5.06 -0.92
CA LEU A 78 3.07 6.13 0.07
C LEU A 78 3.20 7.51 -0.58
N ASP A 79 4.18 7.73 -1.46
CA ASP A 79 4.35 9.03 -2.12
C ASP A 79 3.18 9.38 -3.04
N THR A 80 2.74 8.43 -3.87
CA THR A 80 1.63 8.70 -4.81
C THR A 80 0.30 8.87 -4.07
N ASN A 81 0.01 8.00 -3.10
CA ASN A 81 -1.28 8.07 -2.41
C ASN A 81 -1.35 9.17 -1.35
N LEU A 82 -0.30 9.38 -0.55
CA LEU A 82 -0.32 10.45 0.45
C LEU A 82 0.07 11.78 -0.18
N GLY A 83 1.21 11.85 -0.85
CA GLY A 83 1.74 13.10 -1.40
C GLY A 83 0.85 13.67 -2.50
N SER A 84 0.54 12.85 -3.51
CA SER A 84 -0.21 13.35 -4.68
C SER A 84 -1.71 13.49 -4.39
N ASN A 85 -2.39 12.51 -3.78
CA ASN A 85 -3.83 12.66 -3.51
C ASN A 85 -4.13 13.64 -2.36
N LEU A 86 -3.43 13.62 -1.21
CA LEU A 86 -3.72 14.64 -0.20
C LEU A 86 -3.30 16.03 -0.68
N GLY A 87 -2.15 16.15 -1.35
CA GLY A 87 -1.68 17.44 -1.86
C GLY A 87 -2.64 18.04 -2.88
N SER A 88 -3.04 17.27 -3.89
CA SER A 88 -3.98 17.75 -4.92
C SER A 88 -5.38 18.02 -4.38
N ASN A 89 -5.89 17.21 -3.44
CA ASN A 89 -7.17 17.47 -2.82
C ASN A 89 -7.11 18.69 -1.89
N LEU A 90 -6.04 18.89 -1.09
CA LEU A 90 -5.88 20.11 -0.31
C LEU A 90 -5.79 21.34 -1.19
N ASP A 91 -4.99 21.31 -2.26
CA ASP A 91 -4.85 22.44 -3.18
C ASP A 91 -6.16 22.74 -3.92
N ALA A 92 -6.87 21.70 -4.37
CA ALA A 92 -8.15 21.88 -5.03
C ALA A 92 -9.21 22.45 -4.08
N ASP A 93 -9.39 21.85 -2.91
CA ASP A 93 -10.42 22.26 -1.96
C ASP A 93 -10.07 23.62 -1.34
N LEU A 94 -8.89 23.77 -0.71
CA LEU A 94 -8.50 25.03 -0.06
C LEU A 94 -8.24 26.14 -1.07
N GLY A 95 -7.58 25.85 -2.20
CA GLY A 95 -7.25 26.85 -3.20
C GLY A 95 -8.48 27.38 -3.93
N SER A 96 -9.44 26.50 -4.27
CA SER A 96 -10.68 26.93 -4.92
C SER A 96 -11.61 27.65 -3.94
N ASP A 97 -11.76 27.18 -2.71
CA ASP A 97 -12.61 27.81 -1.70
C ASP A 97 -12.06 29.19 -1.29
N LEU A 98 -10.75 29.31 -0.98
CA LEU A 98 -10.16 30.62 -0.69
C LEU A 98 -10.22 31.56 -1.90
N GLY A 99 -9.97 31.06 -3.11
CA GLY A 99 -9.99 31.88 -4.32
C GLY A 99 -11.39 32.39 -4.69
N ALA A 100 -12.39 31.52 -4.59
CA ALA A 100 -13.78 31.83 -4.92
C ALA A 100 -14.45 32.74 -3.88
N ASP A 101 -14.10 32.62 -2.60
CA ASP A 101 -14.71 33.43 -1.55
C ASP A 101 -13.96 34.75 -1.30
N LEU A 102 -12.61 34.72 -1.27
CA LEU A 102 -11.83 35.92 -0.96
C LEU A 102 -11.64 36.84 -2.16
N GLY A 103 -11.55 36.29 -3.38
CA GLY A 103 -11.32 37.09 -4.60
C GLY A 103 -12.45 38.10 -4.87
N PRO A 104 -13.70 37.65 -5.03
CA PRO A 104 -14.85 38.53 -5.24
C PRO A 104 -15.14 39.40 -4.02
N GLY A 105 -14.97 38.86 -2.80
CA GLY A 105 -15.22 39.58 -1.55
C GLY A 105 -14.26 40.76 -1.33
N LEU A 106 -12.97 40.58 -1.62
CA LEU A 106 -11.98 41.66 -1.57
C LEU A 106 -12.15 42.64 -2.74
N GLY A 107 -12.38 42.13 -3.95
CA GLY A 107 -12.61 42.98 -5.13
C GLY A 107 -13.81 43.91 -4.95
N SER A 108 -14.96 43.36 -4.53
CA SER A 108 -16.17 44.15 -4.30
C SER A 108 -16.01 45.13 -3.14
N ASN A 109 -15.27 44.78 -2.08
CA ASN A 109 -15.00 45.70 -0.97
C ASN A 109 -14.05 46.82 -1.37
N ILE A 110 -13.03 46.55 -2.19
CA ILE A 110 -12.12 47.58 -2.70
C ILE A 110 -12.90 48.51 -3.62
N GLU A 111 -13.70 47.98 -4.54
CA GLU A 111 -14.51 48.78 -5.45
C GLU A 111 -15.56 49.64 -4.73
N ALA A 112 -16.18 49.11 -3.66
CA ALA A 112 -17.15 49.85 -2.86
C ALA A 112 -16.52 50.93 -1.95
N ASN A 113 -15.22 50.80 -1.60
CA ASN A 113 -14.52 51.73 -0.70
C ASN A 113 -13.51 52.65 -1.43
N ILE A 114 -13.25 52.43 -2.72
CA ILE A 114 -12.58 53.42 -3.57
C ILE A 114 -13.58 54.56 -3.81
N ASP A 115 -13.14 55.78 -3.56
CA ASP A 115 -13.94 56.98 -3.75
C ASP A 115 -14.45 57.05 -5.20
N PRO A 116 -15.77 56.96 -5.43
CA PRO A 116 -16.34 56.99 -6.79
C PRO A 116 -16.13 58.34 -7.48
N ASP A 117 -15.67 59.38 -6.76
CA ASP A 117 -15.32 60.66 -7.35
C ASP A 117 -13.88 60.73 -7.88
N PHE A 118 -13.04 59.71 -7.65
CA PHE A 118 -11.68 59.65 -8.24
C PHE A 118 -11.71 59.58 -9.78
N ASP A 119 -12.70 58.89 -10.35
CA ASP A 119 -12.93 58.85 -11.79
C ASP A 119 -13.45 60.19 -12.34
N ARG A 120 -14.14 60.99 -11.51
CA ARG A 120 -14.57 62.36 -11.88
C ARG A 120 -13.41 63.34 -11.81
N GLU A 121 -12.47 63.15 -10.89
CA GLU A 121 -11.31 64.03 -10.70
C GLU A 121 -10.24 63.83 -11.80
N LEU A 122 -10.20 62.64 -12.44
CA LEU A 122 -9.39 62.36 -13.63
C LEU A 122 -10.08 62.72 -14.96
N GLY A 123 -11.36 63.12 -14.91
CA GLY A 123 -12.08 63.68 -16.05
C GLY A 123 -11.59 65.10 -16.32
N PHE A 124 -10.59 65.21 -17.20
CA PHE A 124 -10.17 66.41 -17.94
C PHE A 124 -11.08 67.63 -17.73
N ALA A 125 -10.79 68.43 -16.71
CA ALA A 125 -11.20 69.82 -16.73
C ALA A 125 -10.47 70.48 -17.92
N ASP A 126 -11.25 70.87 -18.93
CA ASP A 126 -10.91 71.76 -20.03
C ASP A 126 -9.69 71.38 -20.91
N LEU A 127 -9.92 70.49 -21.89
CA LEU A 127 -9.13 70.46 -23.14
C LEU A 127 -9.87 71.09 -24.33
N ASP A 128 -10.98 71.80 -24.10
CA ASP A 128 -11.70 72.54 -25.13
C ASP A 128 -11.35 74.05 -25.16
N GLU A 129 -10.43 74.54 -24.32
CA GLU A 129 -9.99 75.96 -24.31
C GLU A 129 -8.60 76.19 -24.93
N LEU A 130 -8.19 75.40 -25.93
CA LEU A 130 -7.03 75.73 -26.79
C LEU A 130 -7.30 75.43 -28.27
N ALA A 131 -8.19 76.23 -28.88
CA ALA A 131 -8.31 76.40 -30.33
C ALA A 131 -8.46 77.88 -30.68
#